data_AF-A0A9X9LJN2-F1
#
_entry.id   AF-A0A9X9LJN2-F1
#
_cell.length_a   1.000
_cell.length_b   1.000
_cell.length_c   1.000
_cell.angle_alpha   90.00
_cell.angle_beta   90.00
_cell.angle_gamma   90.00
#
_symmetry.space_group_name_H-M   'P 1'
#
loop_
_entity.id
_entity.type
_entity.pdbx_description
1 polymer ?
#
loop_
_entity_poly.entity_id
_entity_poly.type
_entity_poly.pdbx_seq_one_letter_code
_entity_poly.pdbx_strand_id
1 'polypeptide(L)'
;MPRIDADLKLDFKDVLLRPKRSSLRSRAEVDLERTFTFRNSKQTYSGIPIIVANMDTVGTFEMAVVMSQHSMFTAIHKHYTLDDWKLFAAHHPECLQHVAVSSGSGKSDLEKMSDILEAVPQVKFICLDVANGYSEHFVEFVKLVRARFPEHTIMAGNVVTGEMVEELILSGADIIKVGVGPGSVCTTRTKTGVGYPQLSAVIECADSAHGLKGHIISDGGCTCPGDVAKAFGKGTGREGQEFPATVCWPPWEPE
;
A
#
# COMPACT_ATOMS: atom_id res chain seq x y z
N MET A 1 20.88 13.26 -8.07
CA MET A 1 20.09 14.01 -9.09
C MET A 1 19.26 12.99 -9.87
N PRO A 2 18.00 13.30 -10.21
CA PRO A 2 17.21 12.48 -11.14
C PRO A 2 17.97 12.33 -12.46
N ARG A 3 17.98 11.12 -13.02
CA ARG A 3 18.55 10.82 -14.34
C ARG A 3 17.46 10.28 -15.25
N ILE A 4 17.58 10.53 -16.54
CA ILE A 4 16.75 9.86 -17.53
C ILE A 4 17.23 8.41 -17.62
N ASP A 5 16.33 7.48 -17.34
CA ASP A 5 16.55 6.06 -17.62
C ASP A 5 16.09 5.78 -19.06
N ALA A 6 17.00 5.23 -19.87
CA ALA A 6 16.74 4.93 -21.28
C ALA A 6 16.24 3.49 -21.50
N ASP A 7 16.22 2.67 -20.45
CA ASP A 7 15.75 1.30 -20.53
C ASP A 7 14.25 1.24 -20.79
N LEU A 8 13.80 0.22 -21.52
CA LEU A 8 12.38 -0.02 -21.75
C LEU A 8 11.67 -0.33 -20.43
N LYS A 9 10.69 0.50 -20.08
CA LYS A 9 9.79 0.30 -18.94
C LYS A 9 8.35 0.08 -19.42
N LEU A 10 7.56 -0.64 -18.64
CA LEU A 10 6.22 -1.09 -18.97
C LEU A 10 5.19 -0.49 -18.01
N ASP A 11 4.04 -0.12 -18.53
CA ASP A 11 2.79 0.09 -17.80
C ASP A 11 1.85 -1.12 -17.96
N PHE A 12 0.75 -1.15 -17.21
CA PHE A 12 -0.21 -2.27 -17.26
C PHE A 12 -0.81 -2.49 -18.66
N LYS A 13 -0.99 -1.43 -19.46
CA LYS A 13 -1.53 -1.51 -20.82
C LYS A 13 -0.60 -2.23 -21.81
N ASP A 14 0.69 -2.35 -21.50
CA ASP A 14 1.70 -2.86 -22.44
C ASP A 14 1.80 -4.40 -22.42
N VAL A 15 1.06 -5.08 -21.53
CA VAL A 15 1.18 -6.53 -21.33
C VAL A 15 -0.17 -7.24 -21.18
N LEU A 16 -0.14 -8.54 -21.46
CA LEU A 16 -1.20 -9.48 -21.14
C LEU A 16 -0.63 -10.68 -20.37
N LEU A 17 -1.43 -11.28 -19.49
CA LEU A 17 -1.07 -12.51 -18.79
C LEU A 17 -1.27 -13.71 -19.73
N ARG A 18 -0.21 -14.48 -19.98
CA ARG A 18 -0.28 -15.70 -20.79
C ARG A 18 -1.07 -16.79 -20.03
N PRO A 19 -2.14 -17.35 -20.61
CA PRO A 19 -2.85 -18.47 -19.99
C PRO A 19 -1.94 -19.69 -19.76
N LYS A 20 -2.23 -20.46 -18.70
CA LYS A 20 -1.55 -21.73 -18.38
C LYS A 20 -2.59 -22.84 -18.20
N ARG A 21 -2.17 -24.09 -18.40
CA ARG A 21 -3.00 -25.26 -18.09
C ARG A 21 -3.39 -25.22 -16.60
N SER A 22 -4.68 -25.35 -16.30
CA SER A 22 -5.22 -25.31 -14.93
C SER A 22 -6.07 -26.55 -14.66
N SER A 23 -6.12 -26.98 -13.40
CA SER A 23 -7.03 -28.01 -12.91
C SER A 23 -8.34 -27.46 -12.35
N LEU A 24 -8.44 -26.13 -12.17
CA LEU A 24 -9.65 -25.47 -11.68
C LEU A 24 -10.79 -25.64 -12.68
N ARG A 25 -11.98 -25.98 -12.19
CA ARG A 25 -13.18 -26.17 -13.02
C ARG A 25 -14.07 -24.94 -13.04
N SER A 26 -14.00 -24.12 -11.98
CA SER A 26 -14.78 -22.91 -11.82
C SER A 26 -13.96 -21.78 -11.22
N ARG A 27 -14.34 -20.53 -11.53
CA ARG A 27 -13.78 -19.32 -10.90
C ARG A 27 -14.10 -19.24 -9.41
N ALA A 28 -15.20 -19.87 -8.97
CA ALA A 28 -15.60 -19.90 -7.57
C ALA A 28 -14.67 -20.75 -6.68
N GLU A 29 -13.78 -21.56 -7.28
CA GLU A 29 -12.77 -22.35 -6.56
C GLU A 29 -11.51 -21.55 -6.23
N VAL A 30 -11.40 -20.30 -6.72
CA VAL A 30 -10.23 -19.45 -6.49
C VAL A 30 -10.32 -18.80 -5.13
N ASP A 31 -9.30 -19.03 -4.30
CA ASP A 31 -9.10 -18.30 -3.05
C ASP A 31 -8.34 -17.00 -3.32
N LEU A 32 -8.90 -15.89 -2.85
CA LEU A 32 -8.31 -14.55 -2.96
C LEU A 32 -7.70 -14.08 -1.63
N GLU A 33 -8.00 -14.75 -0.53
CA GLU A 33 -7.45 -14.42 0.78
C GLU A 33 -5.98 -14.78 0.86
N ARG A 34 -5.21 -13.96 1.57
CA ARG A 34 -3.79 -14.13 1.78
C ARG A 34 -3.41 -13.87 3.21
N THR A 35 -2.47 -14.67 3.68
CA THR A 35 -1.87 -14.51 5.00
C THR A 35 -0.44 -14.01 4.86
N PHE A 36 -0.10 -12.92 5.54
CA PHE A 36 1.24 -12.34 5.54
C PHE A 36 1.77 -12.23 6.96
N THR A 37 3.05 -12.53 7.16
CA THR A 37 3.77 -12.17 8.38
C THR A 37 4.77 -11.07 8.05
N PHE A 38 4.65 -9.93 8.72
CA PHE A 38 5.43 -8.75 8.39
C PHE A 38 6.81 -8.74 9.03
N ARG A 39 7.79 -8.25 8.26
CA ARG A 39 9.21 -8.33 8.60
C ARG A 39 9.55 -7.68 9.94
N ASN A 40 9.11 -6.45 10.16
CA ASN A 40 9.57 -5.61 11.26
C ASN A 40 8.58 -5.64 12.42
N SER A 41 7.28 -5.51 12.16
CA SER A 41 6.24 -5.56 13.20
C SER A 41 6.00 -6.96 13.77
N LYS A 42 6.40 -8.01 13.03
CA LYS A 42 6.13 -9.43 13.34
C LYS A 42 4.64 -9.80 13.36
N GLN A 43 3.76 -8.85 13.08
CA GLN A 43 2.33 -9.09 13.05
C GLN A 43 1.93 -9.93 11.84
N THR A 44 0.77 -10.57 11.94
CA THR A 44 0.19 -11.34 10.85
C THR A 44 -1.11 -10.68 10.38
N TYR A 45 -1.32 -10.66 9.07
CA TYR A 45 -2.56 -10.23 8.42
C TYR A 45 -3.18 -11.40 7.69
N SER A 46 -4.51 -11.51 7.70
CA SER A 46 -5.26 -12.39 6.79
C SER A 46 -6.43 -11.61 6.17
N GLY A 47 -6.57 -11.68 4.86
CA GLY A 47 -7.67 -11.05 4.12
C GLY A 47 -7.37 -10.92 2.64
N ILE A 48 -8.25 -10.25 1.89
CA ILE A 48 -8.05 -9.98 0.47
C ILE A 48 -7.16 -8.72 0.34
N PRO A 49 -5.97 -8.82 -0.27
CA PRO A 49 -4.98 -7.75 -0.31
C PRO A 49 -5.32 -6.68 -1.36
N ILE A 50 -6.47 -6.05 -1.22
CA ILE A 50 -6.91 -4.86 -1.95
C ILE A 50 -7.12 -3.77 -0.91
N ILE A 51 -6.43 -2.65 -1.09
CA ILE A 51 -6.48 -1.48 -0.21
C ILE A 51 -7.25 -0.35 -0.90
N VAL A 52 -8.18 0.25 -0.18
CA VAL A 52 -8.76 1.56 -0.52
C VAL A 52 -7.76 2.66 -0.19
N ALA A 53 -7.50 3.54 -1.17
CA ALA A 53 -6.54 4.63 -1.05
C ALA A 53 -6.90 5.65 0.04
N ASN A 54 -5.89 6.19 0.72
CA ASN A 54 -6.01 7.18 1.80
C ASN A 54 -6.32 8.61 1.33
N MET A 55 -7.08 8.74 0.25
CA MET A 55 -7.62 10.00 -0.25
C MET A 55 -8.91 10.34 0.49
N ASP A 56 -9.16 11.63 0.72
CA ASP A 56 -10.31 12.14 1.47
C ASP A 56 -11.67 11.77 0.87
N THR A 57 -11.74 11.57 -0.44
CA THR A 57 -12.96 11.13 -1.15
C THR A 57 -13.09 9.61 -1.26
N VAL A 58 -12.16 8.83 -0.70
CA VAL A 58 -12.00 7.40 -0.99
C VAL A 58 -11.87 6.57 0.28
N GLY A 59 -10.83 6.86 1.07
CA GLY A 59 -10.50 6.17 2.31
C GLY A 59 -11.33 6.66 3.49
N THR A 60 -12.65 6.65 3.34
CA THR A 60 -13.58 7.11 4.38
C THR A 60 -13.98 5.95 5.31
N PHE A 61 -14.59 6.27 6.45
CA PHE A 61 -15.08 5.25 7.37
C PHE A 61 -16.22 4.43 6.76
N GLU A 62 -17.11 5.05 5.97
CA GLU A 62 -18.19 4.36 5.28
C GLU A 62 -17.65 3.34 4.29
N MET A 63 -16.58 3.70 3.56
CA MET A 63 -15.91 2.77 2.66
C MET A 63 -15.28 1.61 3.44
N ALA A 64 -14.66 1.87 4.59
CA ALA A 64 -14.11 0.82 5.44
C ALA A 64 -15.17 -0.19 5.92
N VAL A 65 -16.37 0.27 6.26
CA VAL A 65 -17.49 -0.61 6.65
C VAL A 65 -17.92 -1.53 5.51
N VAL A 66 -17.96 -1.04 4.27
CA VAL A 66 -18.33 -1.87 3.12
C VAL A 66 -17.21 -2.85 2.77
N MET A 67 -15.97 -2.39 2.76
CA MET A 67 -14.82 -3.21 2.34
C MET A 67 -14.48 -4.30 3.34
N SER A 68 -14.70 -4.07 4.64
CA SER A 68 -14.48 -5.09 5.68
C SER A 68 -15.40 -6.30 5.53
N GLN A 69 -16.61 -6.13 4.97
CA GLN A 69 -17.54 -7.23 4.65
C GLN A 69 -16.98 -8.20 3.60
N HIS A 70 -15.98 -7.76 2.84
CA HIS A 70 -15.27 -8.54 1.84
C HIS A 70 -13.84 -8.90 2.27
N SER A 71 -13.50 -8.75 3.55
CA SER A 71 -12.14 -8.94 4.09
C SER A 71 -11.08 -8.08 3.36
N MET A 72 -11.50 -6.95 2.76
CA MET A 72 -10.61 -6.00 2.11
C MET A 72 -10.21 -4.89 3.08
N PHE A 73 -9.18 -4.13 2.72
CA PHE A 73 -8.49 -3.20 3.61
C PHE A 73 -8.76 -1.74 3.22
N THR A 74 -8.76 -0.83 4.19
CA THR A 74 -8.90 0.61 3.94
C THR A 74 -7.81 1.40 4.66
N ALA A 75 -6.97 2.11 3.90
CA ALA A 75 -6.12 3.14 4.47
C ALA A 75 -6.97 4.41 4.65
N ILE A 76 -7.28 4.78 5.89
CA ILE A 76 -8.19 5.90 6.17
C ILE A 76 -7.46 7.22 5.93
N HIS A 77 -8.11 8.19 5.28
CA HIS A 77 -7.52 9.50 5.06
C HIS A 77 -7.21 10.24 6.38
N LYS A 78 -6.23 11.13 6.36
CA LYS A 78 -5.70 11.75 7.60
C LYS A 78 -6.51 12.91 8.19
N HIS A 79 -7.73 13.16 7.68
CA HIS A 79 -8.48 14.37 8.00
C HIS A 79 -9.49 14.21 9.15
N TYR A 80 -9.96 12.99 9.44
CA TYR A 80 -10.84 12.73 10.60
C TYR A 80 -10.18 13.08 11.93
N THR A 81 -10.97 13.58 12.88
CA THR A 81 -10.52 13.93 14.23
C THR A 81 -10.38 12.69 15.12
N LEU A 82 -9.76 12.86 16.29
CA LEU A 82 -9.66 11.80 17.29
C LEU A 82 -11.05 11.29 17.73
N ASP A 83 -12.01 12.19 17.89
CA ASP A 83 -13.35 11.82 18.33
C ASP A 83 -14.12 11.06 17.23
N ASP A 84 -13.90 11.39 15.96
CA ASP A 84 -14.44 10.61 14.84
C ASP A 84 -13.90 9.17 14.86
N TRP A 85 -12.61 8.99 15.10
CA TRP A 85 -11.99 7.66 15.23
C TRP A 85 -12.53 6.86 16.42
N LYS A 86 -12.73 7.51 17.57
CA LYS A 86 -13.35 6.87 18.75
C LYS A 86 -14.79 6.44 18.45
N LEU A 87 -15.56 7.30 17.78
CA LEU A 87 -16.94 6.99 17.39
C LEU A 87 -16.98 5.82 16.41
N PHE A 88 -16.13 5.85 15.38
CA PHE A 88 -16.00 4.76 14.41
C PHE A 88 -15.63 3.44 15.11
N ALA A 89 -14.64 3.45 15.99
CA ALA A 89 -14.21 2.27 16.72
C ALA A 89 -15.29 1.71 17.66
N ALA A 90 -16.11 2.57 18.25
CA ALA A 90 -17.21 2.16 19.12
C ALA A 90 -18.38 1.52 18.33
N HIS A 91 -18.66 2.03 17.12
CA HIS A 91 -19.77 1.53 16.30
C HIS A 91 -19.39 0.36 15.38
N HIS A 92 -18.12 0.28 14.96
CA HIS A 92 -17.62 -0.69 13.96
C HIS A 92 -16.34 -1.41 14.41
N PRO A 93 -16.32 -2.05 15.59
CA PRO A 93 -15.12 -2.73 16.10
C PRO A 93 -14.60 -3.83 15.17
N GLU A 94 -15.46 -4.47 14.38
CA GLU A 94 -15.12 -5.50 13.40
C GLU A 94 -14.24 -4.98 12.25
N CYS A 95 -14.31 -3.67 11.96
CA CYS A 95 -13.54 -3.07 10.87
C CYS A 95 -12.08 -2.80 11.26
N LEU A 96 -11.77 -2.72 12.56
CA LEU A 96 -10.50 -2.18 13.06
C LEU A 96 -9.26 -3.01 12.69
N GLN A 97 -9.45 -4.30 12.38
CA GLN A 97 -8.38 -5.19 11.92
C GLN A 97 -7.96 -4.97 10.44
N HIS A 98 -8.77 -4.24 9.67
CA HIS A 98 -8.59 -4.00 8.24
C HIS A 98 -8.46 -2.51 7.90
N VAL A 99 -8.07 -1.68 8.86
CA VAL A 99 -7.85 -0.24 8.64
C VAL A 99 -6.45 0.18 9.04
N ALA A 100 -5.95 1.22 8.38
CA ALA A 100 -4.73 1.92 8.77
C ALA A 100 -5.02 3.40 9.05
N VAL A 101 -4.35 3.96 10.05
CA VAL A 101 -4.30 5.42 10.27
C VAL A 101 -3.23 6.00 9.37
N SER A 102 -3.59 6.99 8.54
CA SER A 102 -2.65 7.65 7.64
C SER A 102 -2.03 8.90 8.24
N SER A 103 -0.77 9.17 7.91
CA SER A 103 -0.01 10.34 8.40
C SER A 103 1.03 10.80 7.35
N GLY A 104 1.31 12.11 7.32
CA GLY A 104 2.47 12.64 6.63
C GLY A 104 3.73 12.60 7.51
N SER A 105 4.74 13.41 7.19
CA SER A 105 5.97 13.52 8.01
C SER A 105 6.01 14.75 8.93
N GLY A 106 4.91 15.49 9.05
CA GLY A 106 4.82 16.69 9.89
C GLY A 106 4.64 16.37 11.37
N LYS A 107 5.12 17.24 12.26
CA LYS A 107 4.98 17.06 13.72
C LYS A 107 3.52 16.95 14.17
N SER A 108 2.63 17.79 13.64
CA SER A 108 1.19 17.74 13.94
C SER A 108 0.53 16.44 13.46
N ASP A 109 0.97 15.93 12.31
CA ASP A 109 0.47 14.68 11.74
C ASP A 109 0.91 13.48 12.60
N LEU A 110 2.15 13.51 13.13
CA LEU A 110 2.65 12.50 14.07
C LEU A 110 1.89 12.52 15.39
N GLU A 111 1.68 13.71 15.98
CA GLU A 111 0.93 13.88 17.23
C GLU A 111 -0.49 13.33 17.08
N LYS A 112 -1.22 13.77 16.05
CA LYS A 112 -2.58 13.30 15.77
C LYS A 112 -2.66 11.79 15.56
N MET A 113 -1.77 11.22 14.75
CA MET A 113 -1.71 9.77 14.54
C MET A 113 -1.46 9.04 15.86
N SER A 114 -0.56 9.57 16.70
CA SER A 114 -0.24 8.95 17.98
C SER A 114 -1.42 8.96 18.93
N ASP A 115 -2.12 10.09 19.04
CA ASP A 115 -3.32 10.21 19.87
C ASP A 115 -4.42 9.22 19.43
N ILE A 116 -4.58 9.00 18.12
CA ILE A 116 -5.53 8.03 17.58
C ILE A 116 -5.13 6.59 17.94
N LEU A 117 -3.87 6.21 17.72
CA LEU A 117 -3.41 4.85 18.00
C LEU A 117 -3.39 4.52 19.51
N GLU A 118 -3.10 5.52 20.35
CA GLU A 118 -3.18 5.39 21.81
C GLU A 118 -4.64 5.24 22.28
N ALA A 119 -5.59 5.96 21.66
CA ALA A 119 -7.01 5.88 22.00
C ALA A 119 -7.74 4.67 21.40
N VAL A 120 -7.28 4.14 20.26
CA VAL A 120 -7.89 3.02 19.52
C VAL A 120 -6.84 1.92 19.29
N PRO A 121 -6.44 1.20 20.35
CA PRO A 121 -5.31 0.25 20.29
C PRO A 121 -5.57 -0.98 19.41
N GLN A 122 -6.80 -1.19 18.94
CA GLN A 122 -7.17 -2.25 18.00
C GLN A 122 -6.62 -1.98 16.59
N VAL A 123 -6.38 -0.71 16.22
CA VAL A 123 -5.77 -0.38 14.93
C VAL A 123 -4.29 -0.74 14.98
N LYS A 124 -3.87 -1.70 14.15
CA LYS A 124 -2.49 -2.21 14.14
C LYS A 124 -1.67 -1.78 12.92
N PHE A 125 -2.24 -0.96 12.03
CA PHE A 125 -1.57 -0.52 10.81
C PHE A 125 -1.44 1.00 10.74
N ILE A 126 -0.30 1.43 10.23
CA ILE A 126 0.05 2.83 10.01
C ILE A 126 0.36 3.01 8.52
N CYS A 127 -0.18 4.06 7.90
CA CYS A 127 0.14 4.45 6.52
C CYS A 127 0.89 5.78 6.50
N LEU A 128 2.20 5.73 6.31
CA LEU A 128 3.05 6.91 6.15
C LEU A 128 3.12 7.27 4.67
N ASP A 129 2.50 8.37 4.29
CA ASP A 129 2.28 8.74 2.90
C ASP A 129 2.79 10.15 2.60
N VAL A 130 3.81 10.22 1.73
CA VAL A 130 4.39 11.46 1.21
C VAL A 130 4.62 11.35 -0.28
N ALA A 131 4.54 12.49 -0.99
CA ALA A 131 4.74 12.50 -2.44
C ALA A 131 6.16 12.10 -2.88
N ASN A 132 7.17 12.28 -2.02
CA ASN A 132 8.56 11.96 -2.30
C ASN A 132 9.18 11.14 -1.15
N GLY A 133 9.08 9.82 -1.25
CA GLY A 133 9.67 8.89 -0.27
C GLY A 133 11.20 8.81 -0.31
N TYR A 134 11.86 9.46 -1.28
CA TYR A 134 13.33 9.49 -1.41
C TYR A 134 14.02 10.50 -0.50
N SER A 135 13.25 11.24 0.32
CA SER A 135 13.80 12.21 1.24
C SER A 135 14.44 11.52 2.44
N GLU A 136 15.68 11.86 2.78
CA GLU A 136 16.34 11.43 4.02
C GLU A 136 15.48 11.78 5.26
N HIS A 137 14.78 12.91 5.23
CA HIS A 137 13.84 13.28 6.30
C HIS A 137 12.70 12.27 6.46
N PHE A 138 12.22 11.68 5.36
CA PHE A 138 11.18 10.66 5.42
C PHE A 138 11.72 9.33 5.96
N VAL A 139 12.95 8.95 5.60
CA VAL A 139 13.65 7.79 6.17
C VAL A 139 13.78 7.92 7.69
N GLU A 140 14.26 9.07 8.17
CA GLU A 140 14.36 9.34 9.61
C GLU A 140 12.99 9.35 10.30
N PHE A 141 11.95 9.83 9.61
CA PHE A 141 10.59 9.77 10.11
C PHE A 141 10.07 8.33 10.25
N VAL A 142 10.35 7.45 9.28
CA VAL A 142 10.01 6.01 9.38
C VAL A 142 10.71 5.37 10.58
N LYS A 143 12.00 5.65 10.81
CA LYS A 143 12.74 5.16 11.99
C LYS A 143 12.10 5.63 13.29
N LEU A 144 11.74 6.91 13.36
CA LEU A 144 11.05 7.50 14.51
C LEU A 144 9.72 6.81 14.79
N VAL A 145 8.89 6.62 13.76
CA VAL A 145 7.57 5.96 13.90
C VAL A 145 7.74 4.51 14.32
N ARG A 146 8.68 3.75 13.74
CA ARG A 146 9.00 2.39 14.17
C ARG A 146 9.44 2.34 15.64
N ALA A 147 10.30 3.26 16.07
CA ALA A 147 10.74 3.31 17.46
C ALA A 147 9.59 3.58 18.44
N ARG A 148 8.64 4.43 18.06
CA ARG A 148 7.45 4.76 18.87
C ARG A 148 6.39 3.64 18.86
N PHE A 149 6.23 2.96 17.73
CA PHE A 149 5.18 1.95 17.51
C PHE A 149 5.80 0.61 17.07
N PRO A 150 6.56 -0.08 17.93
CA PRO A 150 7.34 -1.26 17.55
C PRO A 150 6.48 -2.43 17.05
N GLU A 151 5.25 -2.57 17.55
CA GLU A 151 4.33 -3.66 17.19
C GLU A 151 3.35 -3.31 16.05
N HIS A 152 3.32 -2.06 15.58
CA HIS A 152 2.43 -1.68 14.48
C HIS A 152 3.07 -2.06 13.14
N THR A 153 2.24 -2.52 12.20
CA THR A 153 2.67 -2.73 10.81
C THR A 153 2.68 -1.40 10.08
N ILE A 154 3.82 -1.04 9.48
CA ILE A 154 4.04 0.27 8.87
C ILE A 154 4.06 0.13 7.35
N MET A 155 3.11 0.77 6.69
CA MET A 155 3.15 1.08 5.25
C MET A 155 3.89 2.41 5.06
N ALA A 156 4.83 2.50 4.12
CA ALA A 156 5.57 3.74 3.87
C ALA A 156 5.81 3.96 2.37
N GLY A 157 5.61 5.19 1.88
CA GLY A 157 5.92 5.56 0.51
C GLY A 157 5.61 7.03 0.20
N ASN A 158 5.69 7.46 -1.07
CA ASN A 158 5.83 6.61 -2.26
C ASN A 158 7.24 6.61 -2.89
N VAL A 159 7.62 5.46 -3.44
CA VAL A 159 8.87 5.22 -4.17
C VAL A 159 8.62 4.40 -5.44
N VAL A 160 9.62 4.26 -6.32
CA VAL A 160 9.50 3.51 -7.59
C VAL A 160 10.73 2.68 -7.94
N THR A 161 11.72 2.59 -7.05
CA THR A 161 13.00 1.90 -7.29
C THR A 161 13.40 1.00 -6.12
N GLY A 162 14.15 -0.05 -6.44
CA GLY A 162 14.55 -1.08 -5.49
C GLY A 162 15.41 -0.57 -4.33
N GLU A 163 16.34 0.37 -4.56
CA GLU A 163 17.24 0.84 -3.49
C GLU A 163 16.48 1.54 -2.36
N MET A 164 15.46 2.33 -2.72
CA MET A 164 14.68 3.08 -1.74
C MET A 164 13.69 2.17 -1.01
N VAL A 165 13.20 1.11 -1.67
CA VAL A 165 12.45 0.03 -1.01
C VAL A 165 13.29 -0.62 0.08
N GLU A 166 14.52 -1.00 -0.24
CA GLU A 166 15.43 -1.63 0.72
C GLU A 166 15.71 -0.70 1.91
N GLU A 167 16.03 0.56 1.63
CA GLU A 167 16.29 1.55 2.68
C GLU A 167 15.10 1.76 3.62
N LEU A 168 13.88 1.89 3.09
CA LEU A 168 12.67 2.06 3.91
C LEU A 168 12.38 0.80 4.75
N ILE A 169 12.55 -0.39 4.18
CA ILE A 169 12.36 -1.66 4.91
C ILE A 169 13.40 -1.79 6.04
N LEU A 170 14.66 -1.50 5.76
CA LEU A 170 15.74 -1.54 6.76
C LEU A 170 15.55 -0.47 7.85
N SER A 171 14.94 0.65 7.50
CA SER A 171 14.61 1.74 8.42
C SER A 171 13.38 1.48 9.29
N GLY A 172 12.60 0.44 8.98
CA GLY A 172 11.54 -0.05 9.86
C GLY A 172 10.17 -0.21 9.22
N ALA A 173 9.98 0.15 7.95
CA ALA A 173 8.71 -0.11 7.24
C ALA A 173 8.52 -1.61 6.96
N ASP A 174 7.29 -2.08 6.98
CA ASP A 174 6.94 -3.47 6.65
C ASP A 174 6.51 -3.62 5.20
N ILE A 175 5.81 -2.60 4.69
CA ILE A 175 5.15 -2.59 3.39
C ILE A 175 5.50 -1.29 2.68
N ILE A 176 6.03 -1.36 1.46
CA ILE A 176 6.41 -0.15 0.72
C ILE A 176 5.34 0.21 -0.31
N LYS A 177 4.82 1.45 -0.27
CA LYS A 177 3.90 1.97 -1.29
C LYS A 177 4.70 2.40 -2.52
N VAL A 178 4.39 1.77 -3.65
CA VAL A 178 5.11 1.90 -4.93
C VAL A 178 4.24 2.65 -5.93
N GLY A 179 4.69 3.82 -6.36
CA GLY A 179 4.01 4.59 -7.41
C GLY A 179 4.27 6.09 -7.31
N VAL A 180 4.93 6.66 -8.33
CA VAL A 180 5.13 8.11 -8.47
C VAL A 180 4.56 8.56 -9.82
N GLY A 181 3.44 9.28 -9.76
CA GLY A 181 2.73 9.79 -10.92
C GLY A 181 1.80 8.84 -11.72
N PRO A 182 1.45 7.60 -11.31
CA PRO A 182 0.56 6.74 -12.08
C PRO A 182 -0.94 7.00 -11.82
N GLY A 183 -1.29 7.75 -10.78
CA GLY A 183 -2.69 7.97 -10.38
C GLY A 183 -3.51 8.75 -11.41
N SER A 184 -4.80 8.45 -11.52
CA SER A 184 -5.73 9.05 -12.50
C SER A 184 -5.78 10.59 -12.44
N VAL A 185 -5.85 11.13 -11.23
CA VAL A 185 -5.87 12.59 -10.97
C VAL A 185 -4.47 13.18 -10.72
N CYS A 186 -3.42 12.37 -10.84
CA CYS A 186 -2.06 12.79 -10.53
C CYS A 186 -1.46 13.58 -11.69
N THR A 187 -0.95 14.78 -11.40
CA THR A 187 -0.31 15.63 -12.42
C THR A 187 1.21 15.67 -12.32
N THR A 188 1.83 14.89 -11.42
CA THR A 188 3.27 14.91 -11.15
C THR A 188 4.12 14.70 -12.40
N ARG A 189 3.80 13.70 -13.24
CA ARG A 189 4.54 13.44 -14.49
C ARG A 189 4.51 14.66 -15.41
N THR A 190 3.34 15.26 -15.62
CA THR A 190 3.15 16.42 -16.50
C THR A 190 3.78 17.69 -15.94
N LYS A 191 3.73 17.90 -14.62
CA LYS A 191 4.23 19.12 -13.97
C LYS A 191 5.73 19.12 -13.69
N THR A 192 6.31 17.95 -13.41
CA THR A 192 7.71 17.83 -12.96
C THR A 192 8.60 17.02 -13.89
N GLY A 193 8.02 16.23 -14.80
CA GLY A 193 8.75 15.26 -15.62
C GLY A 193 9.21 14.02 -14.83
N VAL A 194 8.88 13.90 -13.54
CA VAL A 194 9.30 12.79 -12.69
C VAL A 194 8.20 11.74 -12.58
N GLY A 195 8.58 10.48 -12.73
CA GLY A 195 7.72 9.31 -12.55
C GLY A 195 8.38 8.04 -13.08
N TYR A 196 7.66 6.93 -12.97
CA TYR A 196 8.11 5.63 -13.45
C TYR A 196 6.92 4.80 -13.93
N PRO A 197 6.98 4.09 -15.06
CA PRO A 197 5.90 3.20 -15.50
C PRO A 197 5.59 2.11 -14.46
N GLN A 198 4.31 1.99 -14.11
CA GLN A 198 3.90 1.39 -12.84
C GLN A 198 4.21 -0.11 -12.78
N LEU A 199 4.04 -0.83 -13.90
CA LEU A 199 4.29 -2.26 -13.92
C LEU A 199 5.78 -2.57 -13.71
N SER A 200 6.66 -1.82 -14.36
CA SER A 200 8.11 -1.96 -14.15
C SER A 200 8.52 -1.58 -12.72
N ALA A 201 7.95 -0.51 -12.16
CA ALA A 201 8.20 -0.14 -10.76
C ALA A 201 7.78 -1.27 -9.81
N VAL A 202 6.60 -1.86 -10.01
CA VAL A 202 6.11 -2.99 -9.21
C VAL A 202 7.06 -4.19 -9.30
N ILE A 203 7.53 -4.55 -10.50
CA ILE A 203 8.48 -5.67 -10.68
C ILE A 203 9.77 -5.42 -9.90
N GLU A 204 10.39 -4.26 -10.11
CA GLU A 204 11.67 -3.91 -9.49
C GLU A 204 11.57 -3.85 -7.96
N CYS A 205 10.57 -3.12 -7.45
CA CYS A 205 10.35 -2.94 -6.02
C CYS A 205 9.95 -4.24 -5.31
N ALA A 206 9.18 -5.11 -5.98
CA ALA A 206 8.80 -6.42 -5.46
C ALA A 206 10.05 -7.28 -5.20
N ASP A 207 10.93 -7.41 -6.21
CA ASP A 207 12.13 -8.23 -6.09
C ASP A 207 13.02 -7.76 -4.91
N SER A 208 13.24 -6.44 -4.78
CA SER A 208 13.97 -5.85 -3.65
C SER A 208 13.30 -6.08 -2.30
N ALA A 209 11.98 -5.86 -2.20
CA ALA A 209 11.25 -6.07 -0.95
C ALA A 209 11.33 -7.53 -0.48
N HIS A 210 11.16 -8.49 -1.37
CA HIS A 210 11.11 -9.91 -1.00
C HIS A 210 12.49 -10.46 -0.64
N GLY A 211 13.55 -9.92 -1.27
CA GLY A 211 14.92 -10.18 -0.85
C GLY A 211 15.15 -9.89 0.63
N LEU A 212 14.44 -8.92 1.19
CA LEU A 212 14.46 -8.56 2.61
C LEU A 212 13.30 -9.13 3.44
N LYS A 213 12.42 -9.95 2.84
CA LYS A 213 11.16 -10.44 3.43
C LYS A 213 10.16 -9.33 3.79
N GLY A 214 10.26 -8.16 3.16
CA GLY A 214 9.25 -7.10 3.20
C GLY A 214 8.17 -7.30 2.13
N HIS A 215 7.20 -6.39 2.10
CA HIS A 215 6.06 -6.44 1.17
C HIS A 215 5.93 -5.11 0.41
N ILE A 216 5.12 -5.07 -0.65
CA ILE A 216 4.84 -3.83 -1.39
C ILE A 216 3.35 -3.61 -1.62
N ILE A 217 2.98 -2.36 -1.89
CA ILE A 217 1.67 -1.96 -2.41
C ILE A 217 1.89 -1.31 -3.78
N SER A 218 1.24 -1.80 -4.83
CA SER A 218 1.11 -1.06 -6.09
C SER A 218 0.08 0.05 -5.91
N ASP A 219 0.53 1.30 -5.88
CA ASP A 219 -0.29 2.47 -5.61
C ASP A 219 -0.54 3.32 -6.85
N GLY A 220 -1.78 3.24 -7.37
CA GLY A 220 -2.24 3.97 -8.55
C GLY A 220 -2.01 3.26 -9.89
N GLY A 221 -2.56 3.86 -10.95
CA GLY A 221 -2.43 3.39 -12.34
C GLY A 221 -3.35 2.24 -12.76
N CYS A 222 -4.05 1.60 -11.81
CA CYS A 222 -5.00 0.55 -12.13
C CYS A 222 -6.39 1.15 -12.43
N THR A 223 -6.95 0.88 -13.62
CA THR A 223 -8.26 1.42 -14.05
C THR A 223 -9.27 0.34 -14.43
N CYS A 224 -8.82 -0.90 -14.61
CA CYS A 224 -9.71 -2.06 -14.74
C CYS A 224 -9.24 -3.25 -13.86
N PRO A 225 -10.11 -4.23 -13.56
CA PRO A 225 -9.73 -5.43 -12.80
C PRO A 225 -8.55 -6.20 -13.41
N GLY A 226 -8.37 -6.11 -14.73
CA GLY A 226 -7.22 -6.69 -15.42
C GLY A 226 -5.89 -6.08 -14.99
N ASP A 227 -5.85 -4.80 -14.63
CA ASP A 227 -4.64 -4.14 -14.16
C ASP A 227 -4.31 -4.54 -12.72
N VAL A 228 -5.33 -4.71 -11.87
CA VAL A 228 -5.18 -5.33 -10.54
C VAL A 228 -4.54 -6.71 -10.67
N ALA A 229 -5.05 -7.55 -11.57
CA ALA A 229 -4.51 -8.87 -11.82
C ALA A 229 -3.05 -8.83 -12.33
N LYS A 230 -2.69 -7.85 -13.17
CA LYS A 230 -1.31 -7.66 -13.64
C LYS A 230 -0.37 -7.22 -12.52
N ALA A 231 -0.81 -6.31 -11.64
CA ALA A 231 -0.05 -5.88 -10.46
C ALA A 231 0.24 -7.06 -9.53
N PHE A 232 -0.76 -7.91 -9.24
CA PHE A 232 -0.57 -9.14 -8.47
C PHE A 232 0.35 -10.14 -9.18
N GLY A 233 0.18 -10.36 -10.48
CA GLY A 233 0.90 -11.39 -11.23
C GLY A 233 2.41 -11.16 -11.33
N LYS A 234 2.87 -9.91 -11.15
CA LYS A 234 4.29 -9.53 -11.27
C LYS A 234 5.02 -9.30 -9.95
N GLY A 235 4.32 -9.32 -8.81
CA GLY A 235 4.96 -9.48 -7.50
C GLY A 235 5.49 -10.90 -7.22
N THR A 236 5.54 -11.78 -8.23
CA THR A 236 5.93 -13.18 -8.06
C THR A 236 7.44 -13.34 -8.26
N GLY A 237 8.18 -13.47 -7.15
CA GLY A 237 9.55 -13.97 -7.16
C GLY A 237 9.61 -15.41 -7.67
N ARG A 238 10.76 -15.81 -8.21
CA ARG A 238 11.03 -17.20 -8.62
C ARG A 238 10.81 -18.15 -7.42
N GLU A 239 10.10 -19.26 -7.67
CA GLU A 239 9.88 -20.39 -6.75
C GLU A 239 9.17 -20.06 -5.42
N GLY A 240 7.86 -20.34 -5.37
CA GLY A 240 7.16 -20.62 -4.11
C GLY A 240 6.91 -19.45 -3.15
N GLN A 241 7.31 -18.22 -3.48
CA GLN A 241 6.97 -17.05 -2.67
C GLN A 241 5.60 -16.48 -3.06
N GLU A 242 4.68 -16.66 -2.12
CA GLU A 242 3.31 -16.18 -2.12
C GLU A 242 3.23 -14.67 -2.42
N PHE A 243 2.46 -14.28 -3.46
CA PHE A 243 2.13 -12.90 -3.86
C PHE A 243 2.12 -11.87 -2.70
N PRO A 244 3.01 -10.89 -2.72
CA PRO A 244 3.14 -9.90 -1.65
C PRO A 244 2.85 -8.45 -2.11
N ALA A 245 2.37 -8.29 -3.35
CA ALA A 245 1.88 -7.02 -3.85
C ALA A 245 0.42 -6.86 -3.46
N THR A 246 0.10 -5.82 -2.70
CA THR A 246 -1.26 -5.35 -2.46
C THR A 246 -1.60 -4.26 -3.47
N VAL A 247 -2.86 -4.08 -3.87
CA VAL A 247 -3.24 -3.02 -4.83
C VAL A 247 -4.03 -1.93 -4.13
N CYS A 248 -3.59 -0.68 -4.30
CA CYS A 248 -4.33 0.50 -3.87
C CYS A 248 -5.25 0.94 -5.01
N TRP A 249 -6.57 0.87 -4.81
CA TRP A 249 -7.56 1.12 -5.86
C TRP A 249 -8.31 2.45 -5.62
N PRO A 250 -8.32 3.40 -6.59
CA PRO A 250 -9.10 4.63 -6.50
C PRO A 250 -10.60 4.36 -6.76
N PRO A 251 -11.52 5.26 -6.36
CA PRO A 251 -12.94 5.05 -6.53
C PRO A 251 -13.28 5.03 -8.03
N TRP A 252 -14.30 4.25 -8.35
CA TRP A 252 -14.95 4.22 -9.65
C TRP A 252 -15.57 5.59 -9.93
N GLU A 253 -15.14 6.30 -10.98
CA GLU A 253 -16.02 7.28 -11.61
C GLU A 253 -16.97 6.48 -12.51
N PRO A 254 -18.30 6.49 -12.26
CA PRO A 254 -19.24 5.96 -13.23
C PRO A 254 -19.17 6.81 -14.49
N GLU A 255 -18.97 6.17 -15.64
CA GLU A 255 -19.22 6.77 -16.96
C GLU A 255 -20.65 7.33 -17.06
#